data_AF-A0A8C0ZX95-F1
#
_entry.id   AF-A0A8C0ZX95-F1
#
_cell.length_a   1.000
_cell.length_b   1.000
_cell.length_c   1.000
_cell.angle_alpha   90.00
_cell.angle_beta   90.00
_cell.angle_gamma   90.00
#
_symmetry.space_group_name_H-M   'P 1'
#
loop_
_entity.id
_entity.type
_entity.pdbx_description
1 polymer ?
#
loop_
_entity_poly.entity_id
_entity_poly.type
_entity_poly.pdbx_seq_one_letter_code
_entity_poly.pdbx_strand_id
1 'polypeptide(L)'
;MVKQTIQIFARVKPPARKHQPGIYSIDEDEKLTSSLEIILPRDLADGFVNNKREIYKFKFQRIFDQDAKQDIIFEVIAKPVAER
;
A
#
# COMPACT_ATOMS: atom_id res chain seq x y z
N MET A 1 14.91 5.32 -23.01
CA MET A 1 14.14 5.22 -21.75
C MET A 1 12.66 5.29 -22.13
N VAL A 2 11.90 4.21 -21.92
CA VAL A 2 10.46 4.17 -22.28
C VAL A 2 9.71 5.10 -21.34
N LYS A 3 8.98 6.10 -21.86
CA LYS A 3 8.10 6.94 -21.03
C LYS A 3 7.04 6.03 -20.40
N GLN A 4 7.05 5.88 -19.07
CA GLN A 4 5.96 5.22 -18.36
C GLN A 4 4.70 6.09 -18.50
N THR A 5 3.68 5.57 -19.19
CA THR A 5 2.43 6.30 -19.46
C THR A 5 1.49 6.29 -18.26
N ILE A 6 1.54 5.26 -17.41
CA ILE A 6 0.67 5.10 -16.25
C ILE A 6 1.52 4.88 -15.00
N GLN A 7 1.26 5.68 -13.97
CA GLN A 7 1.89 5.59 -12.66
C GLN A 7 0.86 5.18 -11.62
N ILE A 8 1.19 4.19 -10.80
CA ILE A 8 0.28 3.62 -9.79
C ILE A 8 0.94 3.72 -8.42
N PHE A 9 0.24 4.39 -7.52
CA PHE A 9 0.66 4.67 -6.15
C PHE A 9 -0.40 4.19 -5.16
N ALA A 10 0.02 3.88 -3.94
CA ALA A 10 -0.90 3.58 -2.84
C ALA A 10 -0.68 4.54 -1.66
N ARG A 11 -1.77 4.97 -1.01
CA ARG A 11 -1.71 5.76 0.22
C ARG A 11 -2.48 5.04 1.32
N VAL A 12 -1.81 4.76 2.43
CA VAL A 12 -2.47 4.21 3.61
C VAL A 12 -3.10 5.36 4.40
N LYS A 13 -4.40 5.23 4.66
CA LYS A 13 -5.13 6.22 5.45
C LYS A 13 -4.72 6.08 6.92
N PRO A 14 -4.41 7.19 7.63
CA PRO A 14 -4.20 7.15 9.07
C PRO A 14 -5.45 6.61 9.77
N PRO A 15 -5.31 5.67 10.71
CA PRO A 15 -6.46 5.02 11.32
C PRO A 15 -7.13 5.98 12.31
N ALA A 16 -8.46 6.06 12.25
CA ALA A 16 -9.26 6.95 13.12
C ALA A 16 -9.25 6.51 14.60
N ARG A 17 -8.85 5.26 14.88
CA ARG A 17 -8.57 4.66 16.20
C ARG A 17 -7.35 3.77 16.05
N LYS A 18 -6.61 3.49 17.13
CA LYS A 18 -5.49 2.53 17.10
C LYS A 18 -6.00 1.16 16.60
N HIS A 19 -5.79 0.86 15.32
CA HIS A 19 -6.07 -0.46 14.76
C HIS A 19 -5.12 -1.47 15.40
N GLN A 20 -5.51 -2.74 15.42
CA GLN A 20 -4.60 -3.80 15.84
C GLN A 20 -3.32 -3.73 14.98
N PRO A 21 -2.13 -3.66 15.60
CA PRO A 21 -0.88 -3.72 14.87
C PRO A 21 -0.78 -5.06 14.14
N GLY A 22 -0.32 -5.05 12.88
CA GLY A 22 0.01 -6.28 12.12
C GLY A 22 -0.95 -6.70 11.00
N ILE A 23 -1.94 -5.88 10.60
CA ILE A 23 -2.84 -6.20 9.48
C ILE A 23 -2.17 -5.94 8.11
N TYR A 24 -1.15 -5.09 8.06
CA TYR A 24 -0.39 -4.85 6.84
C TYR A 24 1.09 -4.59 7.14
N SER A 25 1.95 -4.88 6.17
CA SER A 25 3.37 -4.54 6.18
C SER A 25 3.73 -3.82 4.88
N ILE A 26 4.66 -2.87 4.96
CA ILE A 26 5.21 -2.18 3.78
C ILE A 26 6.67 -2.57 3.69
N ASP A 27 7.05 -3.08 2.52
CA ASP A 27 8.40 -3.51 2.20
C ASP A 27 8.93 -2.60 1.08
N GLU A 28 9.93 -1.79 1.40
CA GLU A 28 10.61 -0.92 0.43
C GLU A 28 11.77 -1.70 -0.20
N ASP A 29 11.52 -2.27 -1.37
CA ASP A 29 12.52 -3.05 -2.11
C ASP A 29 13.56 -2.09 -2.71
N GLU A 30 14.85 -2.44 -2.69
CA GLU A 30 15.94 -1.62 -3.27
C GLU A 30 15.71 -1.33 -4.77
N LYS A 31 14.90 -2.15 -5.43
CA LYS A 31 14.54 -2.02 -6.85
C LYS A 31 13.28 -1.20 -7.05
N LEU A 32 13.34 0.12 -6.80
CA LEU A 32 12.43 1.15 -7.33
C LEU A 32 10.91 0.91 -7.14
N THR A 33 10.50 -0.09 -6.36
CA THR A 33 9.13 -0.57 -6.25
C THR A 33 8.87 -0.95 -4.81
N SER A 34 7.77 -0.46 -4.27
CA SER A 34 7.35 -0.76 -2.90
C SER A 34 6.30 -1.87 -2.92
N SER A 35 6.36 -2.79 -1.97
CA SER A 35 5.39 -3.87 -1.82
C SER A 35 4.50 -3.65 -0.60
N LEU A 36 3.18 -3.74 -0.78
CA LEU A 36 2.19 -3.73 0.29
C LEU A 36 1.74 -5.17 0.55
N GLU A 37 1.97 -5.66 1.75
CA GLU A 37 1.45 -6.93 2.22
C GLU A 37 0.25 -6.68 3.13
N ILE A 38 -0.86 -7.38 2.88
CA ILE A 38 -2.05 -7.34 3.72
C ILE A 38 -2.30 -8.75 4.24
N ILE A 39 -2.41 -8.86 5.56
CA ILE A 39 -2.67 -10.09 6.29
C ILE A 39 -4.13 -10.05 6.75
N LEU A 40 -4.94 -10.98 6.23
CA LEU A 40 -6.34 -11.12 6.61
C LEU A 40 -6.43 -12.05 7.83
N PRO A 41 -6.86 -11.55 9.00
CA PRO A 41 -7.00 -12.37 10.21
C PRO A 41 -8.04 -13.48 10.01
N ARG A 42 -7.77 -14.67 10.56
CA ARG A 42 -8.72 -15.80 10.54
C ARG A 42 -9.94 -15.48 11.39
N ASP A 43 -11.12 -15.76 10.87
CA ASP A 43 -12.31 -15.92 11.69
C ASP A 43 -12.36 -17.35 12.23
N LEU A 44 -12.18 -17.50 13.55
CA LEU A 44 -12.16 -18.79 14.24
C LEU A 44 -13.58 -19.38 14.43
N ALA A 45 -14.64 -18.61 14.16
CA ALA A 45 -16.02 -19.05 14.35
C ALA A 45 -16.55 -19.98 13.24
N ASP A 46 -15.83 -20.11 12.12
CA ASP A 46 -16.41 -20.65 10.87
C ASP A 46 -16.41 -22.21 10.77
N GLY A 47 -15.94 -22.94 11.80
CA GLY A 47 -16.19 -24.39 12.01
C GLY A 47 -15.73 -25.39 10.92
N PHE A 48 -15.29 -24.94 9.76
CA PHE A 48 -14.92 -25.74 8.59
C PHE A 48 -13.48 -25.41 8.13
N VAL A 49 -12.91 -26.31 7.32
CA VAL A 49 -11.57 -26.17 6.73
C VAL A 49 -11.44 -24.84 5.99
N ASN A 50 -10.69 -23.89 6.58
CA ASN A 50 -10.54 -22.54 6.06
C ASN A 50 -9.24 -22.41 5.23
N ASN A 51 -9.28 -22.80 3.96
CA ASN A 51 -8.16 -22.68 3.01
C ASN A 51 -8.15 -21.32 2.26
N LYS A 52 -8.76 -20.27 2.83
CA LYS A 52 -8.79 -18.95 2.21
C LYS A 52 -7.38 -18.36 2.19
N ARG A 53 -7.07 -17.58 1.15
CA ARG A 53 -5.79 -16.86 1.07
C ARG A 53 -5.75 -15.77 2.13
N GLU A 54 -4.73 -15.82 2.97
CA GLU A 54 -4.58 -14.88 4.09
C GLU A 54 -3.61 -13.75 3.76
N ILE A 55 -2.62 -14.02 2.91
CA ILE A 55 -1.54 -13.08 2.58
C ILE A 55 -1.70 -12.59 1.15
N TYR A 56 -1.87 -11.28 1.01
CA TYR A 56 -1.96 -10.59 -0.26
C TYR A 56 -0.78 -9.62 -0.40
N LYS A 57 0.04 -9.80 -1.45
CA LYS A 57 1.17 -8.92 -1.76
C LYS A 57 0.89 -8.15 -3.04
N PHE A 58 0.94 -6.83 -2.97
CA PHE A 58 0.72 -5.91 -4.08
C PHE A 58 1.98 -5.09 -4.32
N LYS A 59 2.29 -4.80 -5.59
CA LYS A 59 3.45 -3.96 -5.96
C LYS A 59 2.98 -2.63 -6.50
N PHE A 60 3.59 -1.56 -6.01
CA PHE A 60 3.34 -0.18 -6.42
C PHE A 60 4.66 0.50 -6.76
N GLN A 61 4.61 1.60 -7.51
CA GLN A 61 5.80 2.43 -7.76
C GLN A 61 6.27 3.12 -6.48
N ARG A 62 5.32 3.51 -5.63
CA ARG A 62 5.58 4.00 -4.28
C ARG A 62 4.36 3.79 -3.39
N ILE A 63 4.59 3.51 -2.12
CA ILE A 63 3.55 3.45 -1.09
C ILE A 63 3.80 4.60 -0.11
N PHE A 64 2.75 5.35 0.19
CA PHE A 64 2.75 6.40 1.21
C PHE A 64 2.11 5.83 2.47
N ASP A 65 2.89 5.71 3.55
CA ASP A 65 2.37 5.24 4.84
C ASP A 65 1.54 6.33 5.55
N GLN A 66 1.03 6.03 6.74
CA GLN A 66 0.13 6.87 7.50
C GLN A 66 0.70 8.26 7.85
N ASP A 67 2.01 8.40 7.90
CA ASP A 67 2.71 9.65 8.20
C ASP A 67 2.81 10.60 6.98
N ALA A 68 2.45 10.13 5.79
CA ALA A 68 2.54 10.90 4.57
C ALA A 68 1.60 12.11 4.54
N LYS A 69 2.22 13.30 4.50
CA LYS A 69 1.54 14.59 4.38
C LYS A 69 1.01 14.82 2.96
N GLN A 70 -0.04 15.63 2.88
CA GLN A 70 -0.69 15.96 1.61
C GLN A 70 0.27 16.66 0.63
N ASP A 71 1.16 17.52 1.13
CA ASP A 71 2.10 18.28 0.31
C ASP A 71 3.05 17.35 -0.46
N ILE A 72 3.59 16.33 0.23
CA ILE A 72 4.49 15.33 -0.35
C ILE A 72 3.78 14.53 -1.45
N ILE A 73 2.51 14.17 -1.22
CA ILE A 73 1.72 13.41 -2.20
C ILE A 73 1.46 14.26 -3.45
N PHE A 74 1.14 15.54 -3.27
CA PHE A 74 0.93 16.47 -4.38
C PHE A 74 2.22 16.65 -5.20
N GLU A 75 3.35 16.87 -4.53
CA GLU A 75 4.64 17.10 -5.17
C GLU A 75 5.12 15.87 -5.97
N VAL A 76 4.89 14.66 -5.46
CA VAL A 76 5.36 13.43 -6.12
C VAL A 76 4.41 12.99 -7.25
N ILE A 77 3.10 13.13 -7.09
CA ILE A 77 2.11 12.58 -8.03
C ILE A 77 1.58 13.65 -8.99
N ALA A 78 1.09 14.77 -8.44
CA ALA A 78 0.28 15.72 -9.21
C ALA A 78 1.14 16.76 -9.94
N LYS A 79 2.17 17.30 -9.28
CA LYS A 79 3.08 18.30 -9.85
C LYS A 79 3.70 17.88 -11.20
N PRO A 80 4.31 16.69 -11.35
CA PRO A 80 4.90 16.27 -12.63
C PRO A 80 3.87 15.99 -13.75
N VAL A 81 2.58 15.87 -13.40
CA VAL A 81 1.49 15.74 -14.38
C VAL A 81 0.91 17.10 -14.75
N ALA A 82 0.82 18.03 -13.80
CA ALA A 82 0.28 19.37 -14.01
C ALA A 82 1.26 20.29 -14.76
N GLU A 83 2.56 20.14 -14.55
CA GLU A 83 3.62 20.92 -15.23
C GLU A 83 4.02 20.31 -16.59
N ARG A 84 3.24 19.35 -17.10
CA ARG A 84 3.56 18.55 -18.28
C ARG A 84 2.93 19.06 -19.58
#